data_AF-A0A1F1L4H0-F1
#
_entry.id   AF-A0A1F1L4H0-F1
#
_cell.length_a   1.000
_cell.length_b   1.000
_cell.length_c   1.000
_cell.angle_alpha   90.00
_cell.angle_beta   90.00
_cell.angle_gamma   90.00
#
_symmetry.space_group_name_H-M   'P 1'
#
loop_
_entity.id
_entity.type
_entity.pdbx_description
1 polymer ?
#
loop_
_entity_poly.entity_id
_entity_poly.type
_entity_poly.pdbx_seq_one_letter_code
_entity_poly.pdbx_strand_id
1 'polypeptide(L)' 'MKKPITANVREAVQKATEVVLEETKDVDVSKIIGILESEYKIRFFNVEVLEQLIKEALNNIVFIYC' A
#
# COMPACT_ATOMS: atom_id res chain seq x y z
N MET A 1 -17.21 -12.49 9.94
CA MET A 1 -17.45 -11.08 9.57
C MET A 1 -16.13 -10.47 9.12
N LYS A 2 -15.99 -10.02 7.87
CA LYS A 2 -14.81 -9.25 7.43
C LYS A 2 -14.89 -7.89 8.12
N LYS A 3 -13.89 -7.53 8.94
CA LYS A 3 -13.83 -6.19 9.52
C LYS A 3 -13.61 -5.18 8.38
N PRO A 4 -14.37 -4.09 8.31
CA PRO A 4 -14.15 -3.08 7.29
C PRO A 4 -12.74 -2.50 7.45
N ILE A 5 -12.03 -2.38 6.32
CA ILE A 5 -10.73 -1.73 6.27
C ILE A 5 -10.99 -0.23 6.48
N THR A 6 -10.38 0.35 7.51
CA THR A 6 -10.54 1.77 7.84
C THR A 6 -9.87 2.64 6.78
N ALA A 7 -10.36 3.87 6.62
CA ALA A 7 -9.78 4.85 5.69
C ALA A 7 -8.27 5.03 5.92
N ASN A 8 -7.85 5.12 7.19
CA ASN A 8 -6.44 5.24 7.57
C ASN A 8 -5.56 4.11 7.01
N VAL A 9 -6.08 2.87 6.96
CA VAL A 9 -5.32 1.73 6.42
C VAL A 9 -5.18 1.85 4.91
N ARG A 10 -6.24 2.30 4.21
CA ARG A 10 -6.18 2.54 2.76
C ARG A 10 -5.18 3.64 2.42
N GLU A 11 -5.20 4.75 3.14
CA GLU A 11 -4.25 5.85 2.97
C GLU A 11 -2.81 5.43 3.25
N ALA A 12 -2.58 4.64 4.31
CA ALA A 12 -1.25 4.11 4.62
C ALA A 12 -0.72 3.19 3.50
N VAL A 13 -1.57 2.29 2.97
CA VAL A 13 -1.19 1.42 1.85
C VAL A 13 -0.89 2.23 0.60
N GLN A 14 -1.68 3.27 0.32
CA GLN A 14 -1.43 4.16 -0.81
C GLN A 14 -0.08 4.85 -0.68
N LYS A 15 0.20 5.52 0.44
CA LYS A 15 1.49 6.20 0.68
C LYS A 15 2.67 5.25 0.63
N ALA A 16 2.55 4.06 1.25
CA ALA A 16 3.61 3.06 1.20
C ALA A 16 3.87 2.56 -0.23
N THR A 17 2.81 2.40 -1.04
CA THR A 17 2.92 2.01 -2.45
C THR A 17 3.60 3.11 -3.27
N GLU A 18 3.24 4.37 -3.06
CA GLU A 18 3.85 5.53 -3.74
C GLU A 18 5.35 5.64 -3.42
N VAL A 19 5.73 5.54 -2.15
CA VAL A 19 7.15 5.59 -1.72
C VAL A 19 7.96 4.47 -2.39
N VAL A 20 7.46 3.22 -2.32
CA VAL A 20 8.19 2.08 -2.91
C VAL A 20 8.30 2.22 -4.42
N LEU A 21 7.24 2.67 -5.09
CA LEU A 21 7.22 2.88 -6.53
C LEU A 21 8.17 4.02 -6.95
N GLU A 22 8.27 5.08 -6.16
CA GLU A 22 9.20 6.18 -6.41
C GLU A 22 10.66 5.74 -6.29
N GLU A 23 10.99 5.01 -5.20
CA GLU A 23 12.34 4.55 -4.88
C GLU A 23 12.83 3.43 -5.79
N THR A 24 11.96 2.47 -6.11
CA THR A 24 12.35 1.23 -6.81
C THR A 24 11.92 1.18 -8.26
N LYS A 25 11.03 2.07 -8.69
CA LYS A 25 10.33 2.02 -10.00
C LYS A 25 9.53 0.74 -10.22
N ASP A 26 9.31 -0.05 -9.17
CA ASP A 26 8.58 -1.32 -9.18
C ASP A 26 7.73 -1.44 -7.91
N VAL A 27 6.88 -2.46 -7.83
CA VAL A 27 5.96 -2.68 -6.71
C VAL A 27 6.47 -3.84 -5.88
N ASP A 28 7.29 -3.52 -4.87
CA ASP A 28 7.79 -4.50 -3.91
C ASP A 28 6.86 -4.62 -2.70
N VAL A 29 6.02 -5.66 -2.71
CA VAL A 29 5.07 -5.96 -1.62
C VAL A 29 5.77 -6.14 -0.28
N SER A 30 6.98 -6.70 -0.24
CA SER A 30 7.73 -6.92 1.01
C SER A 30 8.18 -5.60 1.61
N LYS A 31 8.63 -4.65 0.79
CA LYS A 31 8.94 -3.29 1.25
C LYS A 31 7.71 -2.54 1.71
N ILE A 32 6.60 -2.66 0.99
CA ILE A 32 5.32 -2.04 1.37
C ILE A 32 4.90 -2.55 2.76
N ILE A 33 4.98 -3.87 3.01
CA ILE A 33 4.74 -4.44 4.34
C ILE A 33 5.69 -3.84 5.37
N GLY A 34 6.99 -3.78 5.07
CA GLY A 34 7.98 -3.20 5.97
C GLY A 34 7.66 -1.76 6.39
N ILE A 35 7.25 -0.91 5.46
CA ILE A 35 6.85 0.48 5.72
C ILE A 35 5.57 0.52 6.57
N LEU A 36 4.56 -0.27 6.19
CA LEU A 36 3.29 -0.35 6.93
C LEU A 36 3.50 -0.78 8.39
N GLU A 37 4.37 -1.75 8.64
CA GLU A 37 4.64 -2.24 9.99
C GLU A 37 5.50 -1.25 10.80
N SER A 38 6.53 -0.67 10.19
CA SER A 38 7.51 0.17 10.86
C SER A 38 6.98 1.58 11.14
N GLU A 39 6.39 2.23 10.14
CA GLU A 39 5.93 3.62 10.23
C GLU A 39 4.47 3.72 10.68
N TYR A 40 3.59 2.90 10.12
CA TYR A 40 2.15 3.01 10.37
C TYR A 40 1.65 2.08 11.48
N LYS A 41 2.49 1.17 11.97
CA LYS A 41 2.14 0.12 12.95
C LYS A 41 0.96 -0.76 12.48
N ILE A 42 0.80 -0.92 11.17
CA ILE A 42 -0.25 -1.73 10.55
C ILE A 42 0.37 -3.06 10.12
N ARG A 43 -0.26 -4.17 10.53
CA ARG A 43 0.12 -5.52 10.09
C ARG A 43 -0.96 -6.13 9.23
N PHE A 44 -0.57 -6.62 8.06
CA PHE A 44 -1.45 -7.39 7.19
C PHE A 44 -1.21 -8.89 7.40
N PHE A 45 -2.23 -9.57 7.93
CA PHE A 45 -2.21 -11.04 8.06
C PHE A 45 -2.73 -11.75 6.81
N ASN A 46 -3.45 -11.02 5.96
CA ASN A 46 -3.95 -11.53 4.68
C ASN A 46 -3.29 -10.74 3.54
N VAL A 47 -2.42 -11.44 2.80
CA VAL A 47 -1.66 -10.87 1.69
C VAL A 47 -2.57 -10.53 0.51
N GLU A 48 -3.59 -11.34 0.22
CA GLU A 48 -4.52 -11.08 -0.90
C GLU A 48 -5.26 -9.74 -0.71
N VAL A 49 -5.63 -9.40 0.53
CA VAL A 49 -6.26 -8.11 0.85
C VAL A 49 -5.29 -6.96 0.64
N LEU A 50 -4.02 -7.13 1.03
CA LEU A 50 -2.99 -6.13 0.80
C LEU A 50 -2.77 -5.92 -0.71
N GLU A 51 -2.67 -6.99 -1.49
CA GLU A 51 -2.51 -6.91 -2.95
C GLU A 51 -3.68 -6.21 -3.62
N GLN A 52 -4.91 -6.43 -3.15
CA GLN A 52 -6.08 -5.69 -3.65
C GLN A 52 -5.96 -4.19 -3.37
N LEU A 53 -5.56 -3.80 -2.15
CA LEU A 53 -5.37 -2.40 -1.80
C LEU A 53 -4.22 -1.74 -2.57
N ILE A 54 -3.13 -2.47 -2.81
CA ILE A 54 -2.02 -2.00 -3.64
C ILE A 54 -2.49 -1.77 -5.07
N LYS A 55 -3.27 -2.69 -5.64
CA LYS A 55 -3.86 -2.50 -6.99
C LYS A 55 -4.80 -1.29 -7.03
N GLU A 56 -5.62 -1.09 -6.01
CA GLU A 56 -6.45 0.12 -5.89
C GLU A 56 -5.59 1.39 -5.81
N ALA A 57 -4.50 1.37 -5.04
CA ALA A 57 -3.57 2.48 -4.95
C ALA A 57 -2.92 2.79 -6.31
N LEU A 58 -2.40 1.78 -7.02
CA LEU A 58 -1.79 1.94 -8.35
C LEU A 58 -2.77 2.51 -9.39
N ASN A 59 -4.03 2.09 -9.36
CA ASN A 59 -5.06 2.64 -10.24
C ASN A 59 -5.42 4.11 -9.91
N ASN A 60 -5.24 4.52 -8.66
CA ASN A 60 -5.48 5.90 -8.22
C ASN A 60 -4.24 6.80 -8.38
N ILE A 61 -3.04 6.22 -8.54
CA ILE A 61 -1.83 6.98 -8.85
C ILE A 61 -1.96 7.48 -10.29
N VAL A 62 -2.31 8.77 -10.42
CA VAL A 62 -2.22 9.48 -11.70
C VAL A 62 -0.74 9.76 -11.94
N PHE A 63 -0.13 9.01 -12.86
CA PHE A 63 1.19 9.36 -13.39
C PHE A 63 1.08 10.68 -14.16
N ILE A 64 1.36 11.80 -13.50
CA ILE A 64 1.67 13.05 -14.20
C ILE A 64 3.13 12.93 -14.64
N TYR A 65 3.35 12.40 -15.84
CA TYR A 65 4.60 12.61 -16.54
C TYR A 65 4.68 14.10 -16.89
N CYS A 66 5.62 14.81 -16.28
CA CYS A 66 6.03 16.16 -16.68
C CYS A 66 7.14 16.05 -17.73
#